data_AF-A0A0W0UYS9-F1
#
_entry.id   AF-A0A0W0UYS9-F1
#
_cell.length_a   1.000
_cell.length_b   1.000
_cell.length_c   1.000
_cell.angle_alpha   90.00
_cell.angle_beta   90.00
_cell.angle_gamma   90.00
#
_symmetry.space_group_name_H-M   'P 1'
#
loop_
_entity.id
_entity.type
_entity.pdbx_description
1 polymer ?
#
loop_
_entity_poly.entity_id
_entity_poly.type
_entity_poly.pdbx_seq_one_letter_code
_entity_poly.pdbx_strand_id
1 'polypeptide(L)'
;MRLSVFMLVFVSSASVYATEDFDRQQIEQRIQPVGKVRLQEQKTTAPVATTQPVETETAATKKEAPGQATYEKYCSVCHRDGVAGAPKFRVAADWKTRLDAKKLEELTATAIKGINAMPPKGTCMECSDEEIKNAVQYMLPQS
;
A
#
# COMPACT_ATOMS: atom_id res chain seq x y z
N MET A 1 48.76 33.37 -6.29
CA MET A 1 48.16 32.29 -7.11
C MET A 1 48.19 30.92 -6.44
N ARG A 2 49.35 30.38 -5.99
CA ARG A 2 49.40 29.05 -5.37
C ARG A 2 48.59 28.93 -4.07
N LEU A 3 48.64 29.93 -3.18
CA LEU A 3 47.87 29.92 -1.92
C LEU A 3 46.34 30.05 -2.17
N SER A 4 45.93 30.85 -3.15
CA SER A 4 44.52 31.03 -3.53
C SER A 4 43.91 29.76 -4.14
N VAL A 5 44.69 28.97 -4.87
CA VAL A 5 44.24 27.67 -5.43
C VAL A 5 44.06 26.63 -4.32
N PHE A 6 44.96 26.58 -3.33
CA PHE A 6 44.80 25.69 -2.18
C PHE A 6 43.57 26.04 -1.32
N MET A 7 43.29 27.33 -1.13
CA MET A 7 42.10 27.78 -0.38
C MET A 7 40.80 27.43 -1.12
N LEU A 8 40.77 27.56 -2.45
CA LEU A 8 39.64 27.17 -3.29
C LEU A 8 39.37 25.67 -3.29
N VAL A 9 40.43 24.83 -3.29
CA VAL A 9 40.29 23.37 -3.21
C VAL A 9 39.78 22.96 -1.83
N PHE A 10 40.28 23.56 -0.74
CA PHE A 10 39.84 23.25 0.62
C PHE A 10 38.35 23.61 0.86
N VAL A 11 37.90 24.77 0.36
CA VAL A 11 36.49 25.20 0.44
C VAL A 11 35.57 24.29 -0.39
N SER A 12 36.03 23.85 -1.56
CA SER A 12 35.27 22.92 -2.41
C SER A 12 35.08 21.55 -1.75
N SER A 13 36.12 21.00 -1.10
CA SER A 13 36.02 19.73 -0.36
C SER A 13 35.05 19.83 0.82
N ALA A 14 35.10 20.92 1.60
CA ALA A 14 34.18 21.15 2.72
C ALA A 14 32.70 21.22 2.29
N SER A 15 32.43 21.67 1.06
CA SER A 15 31.07 21.82 0.54
C SER A 15 30.44 20.48 0.14
N VAL A 16 31.27 19.50 -0.26
CA VAL A 16 30.82 18.13 -0.59
C VAL A 16 30.44 17.33 0.66
N TYR A 17 31.17 17.51 1.77
CA TYR A 17 30.83 16.84 3.04
C TYR A 17 29.49 17.34 3.61
N ALA A 18 29.20 18.64 3.48
CA ALA A 18 27.96 19.21 4.00
C ALA A 18 26.69 18.70 3.28
N THR A 19 26.79 18.36 1.98
CA THR A 19 25.65 17.80 1.24
C THR A 19 25.36 16.36 1.64
N GLU A 20 26.38 15.55 1.91
CA GLU A 20 26.20 14.16 2.35
C GLU A 20 25.55 14.09 3.75
N ASP A 21 25.89 15.02 4.65
CA ASP A 21 25.29 15.12 5.97
C ASP A 21 23.81 15.51 5.91
N PHE A 22 23.44 16.46 5.04
CA PHE A 22 22.04 16.84 4.85
C PHE A 22 21.21 15.67 4.29
N ASP A 23 21.75 14.95 3.31
CA ASP A 23 21.11 13.78 2.73
C ASP A 23 20.93 12.66 3.77
N ARG A 24 21.96 12.39 4.59
CA ARG A 24 21.88 11.44 5.70
C ARG A 24 20.81 11.82 6.72
N GLN A 25 20.73 13.09 7.10
CA GLN A 25 19.73 13.58 8.05
C GLN A 25 18.29 13.45 7.51
N GLN A 26 18.07 13.77 6.23
CA GLN A 26 16.74 13.60 5.63
C GLN A 26 16.34 12.13 5.50
N ILE A 27 17.28 11.26 5.16
CA ILE A 27 17.06 9.82 5.08
C ILE A 27 16.70 9.28 6.48
N GLU A 28 17.47 9.64 7.52
CA GLU A 28 17.20 9.22 8.90
C GLU A 28 15.82 9.65 9.39
N GLN A 29 15.41 10.89 9.12
CA GLN A 29 14.08 11.39 9.50
C GLN A 29 12.94 10.59 8.84
N ARG A 30 13.16 10.03 7.65
CA ARG A 30 12.17 9.21 6.93
C ARG A 30 12.15 7.75 7.39
N ILE A 31 13.27 7.23 7.88
CA ILE A 31 13.37 5.85 8.38
C ILE A 31 12.97 5.75 9.87
N GLN A 32 12.76 6.89 10.56
CA GLN A 32 12.31 6.86 11.95
C GLN A 32 11.04 6.01 12.10
N PRO A 33 11.03 5.02 13.00
CA PRO A 33 9.90 4.13 13.14
C PRO A 33 8.72 4.91 13.73
N VAL A 34 7.57 4.82 13.07
CA VAL A 34 6.32 5.47 13.52
C VAL A 34 5.70 4.80 14.77
N GLY A 35 6.37 3.80 15.35
CA GLY A 35 5.96 3.08 16.55
C GLY A 35 6.96 2.00 16.97
N LYS A 36 6.86 1.52 18.22
CA LYS A 36 7.73 0.45 18.73
C LYS A 36 7.15 -0.92 18.36
N VAL A 37 7.87 -1.71 17.57
CA VAL A 37 7.53 -3.11 17.28
C VAL A 37 8.01 -3.98 18.44
N ARG A 38 7.10 -4.65 19.15
CA ARG A 38 7.46 -5.71 20.09
C ARG A 38 7.59 -7.02 19.32
N LEU A 39 8.80 -7.53 19.18
CA LEU A 39 9.03 -8.89 18.70
C LEU A 39 8.77 -9.84 19.86
N GLN A 40 7.65 -10.57 19.84
CA GLN A 40 7.50 -11.76 20.67
C GLN A 40 8.28 -12.88 19.98
N GLU A 41 9.30 -13.41 20.66
CA GLU A 41 10.10 -14.53 20.18
C GLU A 41 9.19 -15.71 19.84
N GLN A 42 9.05 -15.99 18.54
CA GLN A 42 8.34 -17.15 18.04
C GLN A 42 9.25 -18.38 18.21
N LYS A 43 9.26 -18.95 19.42
CA LYS A 43 9.85 -20.26 19.70
C LYS A 43 8.99 -21.33 19.04
N THR A 44 9.31 -21.70 17.82
CA THR A 44 8.75 -22.89 17.17
C THR A 44 9.46 -24.12 17.74
N THR A 45 8.72 -24.99 18.45
CA THR A 45 8.45 -26.42 18.14
C THR A 45 8.28 -27.28 19.42
N ALA A 46 7.00 -27.46 19.83
CA ALA A 46 6.29 -28.67 20.33
C ALA A 46 6.81 -29.52 21.56
N PRO A 47 5.99 -30.42 22.15
CA PRO A 47 4.81 -30.15 22.99
C PRO A 47 4.78 -31.02 24.28
N VAL A 48 4.42 -30.48 25.48
CA VAL A 48 3.82 -31.29 26.56
C VAL A 48 2.84 -30.45 27.39
N ALA A 49 1.75 -31.12 27.76
CA ALA A 49 0.47 -30.70 28.32
C ALA A 49 0.44 -29.91 29.65
N THR A 50 -0.73 -29.28 29.86
CA THR A 50 -1.42 -28.95 31.13
C THR A 50 -0.90 -27.67 31.82
N THR A 51 -1.67 -26.61 32.07
CA THR A 51 -3.09 -26.43 32.44
C THR A 51 -3.48 -24.95 32.16
N GLN A 52 -4.71 -24.71 31.70
CA GLN A 52 -5.36 -23.39 31.62
C GLN A 52 -5.62 -22.81 33.04
N PRO A 53 -6.10 -21.55 33.28
CA PRO A 53 -6.67 -20.57 32.34
C PRO A 53 -6.31 -19.08 32.61
N VAL A 54 -5.98 -18.27 31.60
CA VAL A 54 -6.15 -16.80 31.70
C VAL A 54 -6.56 -16.23 30.33
N GLU A 55 -7.87 -15.97 30.24
CA GLU A 55 -8.51 -14.83 29.60
C GLU A 55 -7.98 -14.38 28.23
N THR A 56 -8.57 -15.05 27.25
CA THR A 56 -9.10 -14.50 26.00
C THR A 56 -9.44 -13.01 26.08
N GLU A 57 -8.48 -12.13 25.77
CA GLU A 57 -8.82 -10.83 25.21
C GLU A 57 -8.77 -10.99 23.68
N THR A 58 -9.92 -11.41 23.16
CA THR A 58 -10.29 -11.34 21.75
C THR A 58 -10.04 -9.91 21.29
N ALA A 59 -8.83 -9.62 20.77
CA ALA A 59 -8.67 -8.55 19.80
C ALA A 59 -9.66 -8.92 18.71
N ALA A 60 -10.80 -8.22 18.68
CA ALA A 60 -11.83 -8.47 17.69
C ALA A 60 -11.14 -8.41 16.34
N THR A 61 -10.93 -9.58 15.74
CA THR A 61 -10.60 -9.71 14.33
C THR A 61 -11.81 -9.11 13.64
N LYS A 62 -11.75 -7.81 13.40
CA LYS A 62 -12.66 -7.17 12.48
C LYS A 62 -12.40 -7.91 11.18
N LYS A 63 -13.27 -8.87 10.87
CA LYS A 63 -13.21 -9.66 9.65
C LYS A 63 -13.08 -8.65 8.53
N GLU A 64 -11.90 -8.58 7.94
CA GLU A 64 -11.65 -7.67 6.83
C GLU A 64 -12.68 -7.98 5.76
N ALA A 65 -13.28 -6.94 5.19
CA ALA A 65 -14.27 -7.17 4.15
C ALA A 65 -13.58 -7.88 2.98
N PRO A 66 -14.27 -8.82 2.31
CA PRO A 66 -13.70 -9.50 1.16
C PRO A 66 -13.23 -8.48 0.12
N GLY A 67 -11.99 -8.61 -0.33
CA GLY A 67 -11.37 -7.71 -1.31
C GLY A 67 -10.81 -6.40 -0.75
N GLN A 68 -10.97 -6.10 0.54
CA GLN A 68 -10.44 -4.89 1.16
C GLN A 68 -8.91 -4.83 1.07
N ALA A 69 -8.21 -5.90 1.46
CA ALA A 69 -6.74 -5.95 1.43
C ALA A 69 -6.20 -5.77 -0.01
N THR A 70 -6.84 -6.42 -0.99
CA THR A 70 -6.48 -6.28 -2.41
C THR A 70 -6.71 -4.85 -2.92
N TYR A 71 -7.85 -4.25 -2.57
CA TYR A 71 -8.13 -2.86 -2.92
C TYR A 71 -7.08 -1.92 -2.33
N GLU A 72 -6.81 -2.03 -1.03
CA GLU A 72 -5.87 -1.14 -0.34
C GLU A 72 -4.46 -1.24 -0.91
N LYS A 73 -4.00 -2.45 -1.20
CA LYS A 73 -2.65 -2.72 -1.68
C LYS A 73 -2.41 -2.30 -3.14
N TYR A 74 -3.38 -2.51 -4.03
CA TYR A 74 -3.15 -2.35 -5.48
C TYR A 74 -4.06 -1.30 -6.12
N CYS A 75 -5.35 -1.29 -5.78
CA CYS A 75 -6.35 -0.51 -6.50
C CYS A 75 -6.44 0.94 -5.99
N SER A 76 -6.16 1.16 -4.70
CA SER A 76 -6.36 2.43 -3.99
C SER A 76 -5.57 3.58 -4.59
N VAL A 77 -4.38 3.30 -5.15
CA VAL A 77 -3.47 4.29 -5.76
C VAL A 77 -4.20 5.14 -6.80
N CYS A 78 -5.06 4.52 -7.62
CA CYS A 78 -5.81 5.23 -8.64
C CYS A 78 -7.26 5.49 -8.24
N HIS A 79 -7.89 4.53 -7.56
CA HIS A 79 -9.33 4.57 -7.30
C HIS A 79 -9.72 5.31 -6.03
N ARG A 80 -8.81 5.69 -5.14
CA ARG A 80 -9.16 6.52 -3.98
C ARG A 80 -9.56 7.93 -4.42
N ASP A 81 -8.69 8.56 -5.21
CA ASP A 81 -8.82 9.97 -5.58
C ASP A 81 -9.23 10.17 -7.05
N GLY A 82 -9.37 9.09 -7.81
CA GLY A 82 -9.84 9.10 -9.21
C GLY A 82 -8.76 9.50 -10.22
N VAL A 83 -7.53 9.04 -9.99
CA VAL A 83 -6.37 9.32 -10.85
C VAL A 83 -6.66 8.89 -12.28
N ALA A 84 -6.29 9.73 -13.25
CA ALA A 84 -6.51 9.48 -14.68
C ALA A 84 -7.98 9.17 -15.04
N GLY A 85 -8.94 9.67 -14.26
CA GLY A 85 -10.38 9.43 -14.49
C GLY A 85 -10.88 8.07 -14.01
N ALA A 86 -10.13 7.40 -13.13
CA ALA A 86 -10.59 6.18 -12.46
C ALA A 86 -11.84 6.45 -11.61
N PRO A 87 -12.83 5.54 -11.58
CA PRO A 87 -13.99 5.68 -10.71
C PRO A 87 -13.57 5.66 -9.24
N LYS A 88 -14.01 6.65 -8.48
CA LYS A 88 -13.63 6.81 -7.07
C LYS A 88 -14.29 5.77 -6.18
N PHE A 89 -13.58 5.36 -5.14
CA PHE A 89 -14.02 4.37 -4.18
C PHE A 89 -15.35 4.78 -3.54
N ARG A 90 -16.37 3.93 -3.72
CA ARG A 90 -17.73 4.09 -3.15
C ARG A 90 -18.46 5.38 -3.55
N VAL A 91 -18.01 6.09 -4.57
CA VAL A 91 -18.71 7.29 -5.06
C VAL A 91 -19.82 6.88 -6.03
N ALA A 92 -21.07 6.96 -5.59
CA ALA A 92 -22.22 6.48 -6.37
C ALA A 92 -22.32 7.09 -7.78
N ALA A 93 -21.97 8.37 -7.94
CA ALA A 93 -21.99 9.04 -9.24
C ALA A 93 -21.06 8.37 -10.27
N ASP A 94 -19.87 7.93 -9.84
CA ASP A 94 -18.86 7.33 -10.72
C ASP A 94 -19.22 5.88 -11.11
N TRP A 95 -19.93 5.18 -10.23
CA TRP A 95 -20.30 3.77 -10.41
C TRP A 95 -21.67 3.57 -11.05
N LYS A 96 -22.60 4.51 -10.91
CA LYS A 96 -23.97 4.38 -11.44
C LYS A 96 -23.98 4.05 -12.93
N THR A 97 -23.38 4.89 -13.77
CA THR A 97 -23.33 4.66 -15.22
C THR A 97 -22.60 3.36 -15.59
N ARG A 98 -21.61 2.95 -14.78
CA ARG A 98 -20.83 1.74 -15.02
C ARG A 98 -21.62 0.48 -14.68
N LEU A 99 -22.36 0.49 -13.58
CA LEU A 99 -23.24 -0.59 -13.16
C LEU A 99 -24.48 -0.70 -14.06
N ASP A 100 -25.00 0.44 -14.55
CA ASP A 100 -26.09 0.47 -15.51
C ASP A 100 -25.65 -0.13 -16.87
N ALA A 101 -24.38 0.11 -17.26
CA ALA A 101 -23.82 -0.40 -18.52
C ALA A 101 -23.25 -1.83 -18.42
N LYS A 102 -22.80 -2.27 -17.24
CA LYS A 102 -22.06 -3.52 -17.04
C LYS A 102 -22.44 -4.19 -15.72
N LYS A 103 -22.62 -5.51 -15.76
CA LYS A 103 -22.76 -6.33 -14.54
C LYS A 103 -21.41 -6.49 -13.84
N LEU A 104 -21.42 -6.93 -12.58
CA LEU A 104 -20.21 -7.15 -11.77
C LEU A 104 -19.17 -8.03 -12.48
N GLU A 105 -19.59 -9.10 -13.15
CA GLU A 105 -18.68 -9.99 -13.90
C GLU A 105 -17.97 -9.26 -15.05
N GLU A 106 -18.67 -8.37 -15.75
CA GLU A 106 -18.10 -7.61 -16.86
C GLU A 106 -17.14 -6.52 -16.37
N LEU A 107 -17.43 -5.92 -15.22
CA LEU A 107 -16.50 -5.00 -14.54
C LEU A 107 -15.23 -5.75 -14.13
N THR A 108 -15.39 -6.95 -13.58
CA THR A 108 -14.28 -7.83 -13.20
C THR A 108 -13.45 -8.24 -14.42
N ALA A 109 -14.09 -8.67 -15.52
CA ALA A 109 -13.40 -9.01 -16.76
C ALA A 109 -12.64 -7.80 -17.35
N THR A 110 -13.22 -6.60 -17.26
CA THR A 110 -12.55 -5.35 -17.65
C THR A 110 -11.36 -5.07 -16.74
N ALA A 111 -11.47 -5.34 -15.43
CA ALA A 111 -10.38 -5.21 -14.47
C ALA A 111 -9.22 -6.16 -14.77
N ILE A 112 -9.54 -7.42 -15.08
CA ILE A 112 -8.55 -8.44 -15.45
C ILE A 112 -7.84 -8.07 -16.76
N LYS A 113 -8.59 -7.66 -17.79
CA LYS A 113 -8.04 -7.28 -19.09
C LYS A 113 -7.26 -5.96 -19.05
N GLY A 114 -7.66 -5.02 -18.18
CA GLY A 114 -7.21 -3.63 -18.21
C GLY A 114 -8.00 -2.78 -19.22
N ILE A 115 -8.02 -1.47 -18.98
CA ILE A 115 -8.69 -0.49 -19.85
C ILE A 115 -8.02 0.88 -19.72
N ASN A 116 -7.71 1.52 -20.84
CA ASN A 116 -7.07 2.85 -20.88
C ASN A 116 -5.82 2.91 -19.99
N ALA A 117 -5.82 3.80 -18.98
CA ALA A 117 -4.73 3.97 -18.03
C ALA A 117 -4.69 2.91 -16.92
N MET A 118 -5.67 2.00 -16.86
CA MET A 118 -5.72 0.93 -15.86
C MET A 118 -5.05 -0.33 -16.41
N PRO A 119 -3.90 -0.77 -15.83
CA PRO A 119 -3.20 -1.97 -16.28
C PRO A 119 -4.03 -3.25 -16.08
N PRO A 120 -3.67 -4.35 -16.76
CA PRO A 120 -4.26 -5.67 -16.50
C PRO A 120 -4.20 -6.04 -15.01
N LYS A 121 -5.29 -6.63 -14.51
CA LYS A 121 -5.49 -7.04 -13.11
C LYS A 121 -5.25 -5.91 -12.08
N GLY A 122 -5.34 -4.65 -12.48
CA GLY A 122 -5.16 -3.50 -11.59
C GLY A 122 -3.81 -3.49 -10.89
N THR A 123 -2.74 -3.92 -11.57
CA THR A 123 -1.36 -4.11 -11.06
C THR A 123 -1.13 -5.31 -10.14
N CYS A 124 -2.15 -6.10 -9.81
CA CYS A 124 -2.00 -7.33 -9.05
C CYS A 124 -1.87 -8.56 -9.97
N MET A 125 -0.64 -8.88 -10.38
CA MET A 125 -0.42 -10.01 -11.29
C MET A 125 -0.62 -11.36 -10.60
N GLU A 126 -0.30 -11.42 -9.31
CA GLU A 126 -0.45 -12.58 -8.43
C GLU A 126 -1.89 -12.85 -7.95
N CYS A 127 -2.80 -11.87 -8.05
CA CYS A 127 -4.18 -12.06 -7.61
C CYS A 127 -4.91 -13.09 -8.49
N SER A 128 -5.69 -13.97 -7.88
CA SER A 128 -6.70 -14.75 -8.57
C SER A 128 -7.83 -13.86 -9.11
N ASP A 129 -8.57 -14.35 -10.10
CA ASP A 129 -9.72 -13.62 -10.66
C ASP A 129 -10.81 -13.38 -9.59
N GLU A 130 -10.91 -14.28 -8.60
CA GLU A 130 -11.81 -14.13 -7.45
C GLU A 130 -11.37 -13.00 -6.51
N GLU A 131 -10.08 -12.85 -6.24
CA GLU A 131 -9.57 -11.73 -5.45
C GLU A 131 -9.81 -10.39 -6.14
N ILE A 132 -9.64 -10.34 -7.48
CA ILE A 132 -9.98 -9.16 -8.27
C ILE A 132 -11.47 -8.87 -8.21
N LYS A 133 -12.32 -9.89 -8.35
CA LYS A 133 -13.78 -9.76 -8.24
C LYS A 133 -14.20 -9.18 -6.89
N ASN A 134 -13.65 -9.73 -5.81
CA ASN A 134 -13.91 -9.26 -4.45
C ASN A 134 -13.45 -7.80 -4.28
N ALA A 135 -12.30 -7.42 -4.82
CA ALA A 135 -11.82 -6.04 -4.79
C ALA A 135 -12.75 -5.10 -5.57
N VAL A 136 -13.19 -5.48 -6.77
CA VAL A 136 -14.15 -4.71 -7.57
C VAL A 136 -15.45 -4.53 -6.80
N GLN A 137 -15.97 -5.59 -6.18
CA GLN A 137 -17.17 -5.51 -5.35
C GLN A 137 -17.00 -4.59 -4.14
N TYR A 138 -15.84 -4.65 -3.47
CA TYR A 138 -15.52 -3.80 -2.33
C TYR A 138 -15.50 -2.30 -2.67
N MET A 139 -15.14 -1.97 -3.92
CA MET A 139 -15.11 -0.60 -4.44
C MET A 139 -16.49 -0.03 -4.75
N LEU A 140 -17.50 -0.88 -4.94
CA LEU A 140 -18.84 -0.43 -5.25
C LEU A 140 -19.47 0.30 -4.05
N PRO A 141 -20.33 1.31 -4.32
CA PRO A 141 -21.12 1.94 -3.29
C PRO A 141 -21.93 0.89 -2.51
N GLN A 142 -21.93 1.01 -1.19
CA GLN A 142 -22.79 0.20 -0.32
C GLN A 142 -24.17 0.88 -0.29
N SER A 143 -25.22 0.12 -0.62
CA SER A 143 -26.61 0.57 -0.58
C SER A 143 -27.17 0.64 0.82
#